data_AF-A0A511TIQ8-F1
#
_entry.id   AF-A0A511TIQ8-F1
#
_cell.length_a   1.000
_cell.length_b   1.000
_cell.length_c   1.000
_cell.angle_alpha   90.00
_cell.angle_beta   90.00
_cell.angle_gamma   90.00
#
_symmetry.space_group_name_H-M   'P 1'
#
loop_
_entity.id
_entity.type
_entity.pdbx_description
1 polymer ?
#
loop_
_entity_poly.entity_id
_entity_poly.type
_entity_poly.pdbx_seq_one_letter_code
_entity_poly.pdbx_strand_id
1 'polypeptide(L)'
;MVNTAYEFRANRVAKLQVRMRATQATTLERFFATATLPGFSGARSTSTTYTGNGAYQTLTFEVAGHVDWAGTITDLRLDPVSGVGIQFDIDWIRVVPAPTVTRD
;
A
#
# COMPACT_ATOMS: atom_id res chain seq x y z
N MET A 1 -16.95 -2.06 16.98
CA MET A 1 -16.14 -0.93 16.47
C MET A 1 -16.47 -0.78 15.00
N VAL A 2 -17.11 0.30 14.60
CA VAL A 2 -17.44 0.56 13.19
C VAL A 2 -16.24 1.30 12.58
N ASN A 3 -15.69 0.78 11.48
CA ASN A 3 -14.60 1.42 10.74
C ASN A 3 -15.22 2.46 9.80
N THR A 4 -15.30 3.72 10.24
CA THR A 4 -16.15 4.71 9.56
C THR A 4 -15.45 5.68 8.61
N ALA A 5 -14.12 5.82 8.56
CA ALA A 5 -13.45 6.55 7.48
C ALA A 5 -11.92 6.52 7.63
N TYR A 6 -11.23 5.88 6.67
CA TYR A 6 -9.81 6.00 6.25
C TYR A 6 -8.65 6.00 7.25
N GLU A 7 -8.89 6.15 8.55
CA GLU A 7 -7.85 6.21 9.56
C GLU A 7 -7.61 4.87 10.25
N PHE A 8 -6.35 4.45 10.35
CA PHE A 8 -5.99 3.25 11.08
C PHE A 8 -4.64 3.37 11.76
N ARG A 9 -4.47 2.63 12.86
CA ARG A 9 -3.17 2.52 13.53
C ARG A 9 -2.19 1.78 12.65
N ALA A 10 -1.05 2.40 12.35
CA ALA A 10 0.00 1.86 11.50
C ALA A 10 0.46 0.47 11.99
N ASN A 11 0.61 0.31 13.30
CA ASN A 11 1.05 -0.94 13.93
C ASN A 11 0.08 -2.13 13.79
N ARG A 12 -1.15 -1.93 13.29
CA ARG A 12 -2.07 -3.04 13.01
C ARG A 12 -1.83 -3.66 11.64
N VAL A 13 -1.03 -3.02 10.78
CA VAL A 13 -0.84 -3.42 9.38
C VAL A 13 0.63 -3.66 9.14
N ALA A 14 0.99 -4.92 8.87
CA ALA A 14 2.36 -5.27 8.52
C ALA A 14 2.62 -5.15 7.01
N LYS A 15 1.61 -5.48 6.20
CA LYS A 15 1.72 -5.47 4.73
C LYS A 15 0.48 -4.89 4.08
N LEU A 16 0.68 -4.29 2.92
CA LEU A 16 -0.39 -3.98 1.97
C LEU A 16 -0.23 -4.89 0.76
N GLN A 17 -1.31 -5.54 0.34
CA GLN A 17 -1.34 -6.38 -0.83
C GLN A 17 -2.29 -5.81 -1.87
N VAL A 18 -1.86 -5.83 -3.12
CA VAL A 18 -2.64 -5.39 -4.28
C VAL A 18 -2.71 -6.55 -5.25
N ARG A 19 -3.91 -7.04 -5.56
CA ARG A 19 -4.11 -7.96 -6.68
C ARG A 19 -4.48 -7.18 -7.91
N MET A 20 -3.63 -7.23 -8.92
CA MET A 20 -3.83 -6.47 -10.13
C MET A 20 -3.23 -7.16 -11.35
N ARG A 21 -3.63 -6.71 -12.53
CA ARG A 21 -2.96 -6.97 -13.80
C ARG A 21 -2.64 -5.67 -14.51
N ALA A 22 -1.66 -5.71 -15.39
CA ALA A 22 -1.35 -4.63 -16.32
C ALA A 22 -0.92 -5.19 -17.69
N THR A 23 -1.05 -4.38 -18.73
CA THR A 23 -0.67 -4.75 -20.10
C THR A 23 0.84 -4.86 -20.32
N GLN A 24 1.64 -4.26 -19.42
CA GLN A 24 3.10 -4.25 -19.48
C GLN A 24 3.69 -4.44 -18.09
N ALA A 25 4.95 -4.87 -18.02
CA ALA A 25 5.71 -4.82 -16.77
C ALA A 25 5.82 -3.36 -16.31
N THR A 26 5.63 -3.11 -15.02
CA THR A 26 5.56 -1.74 -14.49
C THR A 26 5.87 -1.72 -12.99
N THR A 27 6.24 -0.55 -12.50
CA THR A 27 6.42 -0.32 -11.07
C THR A 27 5.13 0.23 -10.50
N LEU A 28 4.72 -0.34 -9.37
CA LEU A 28 3.69 0.20 -8.52
C LEU A 28 4.33 0.98 -7.38
N GLU A 29 3.78 2.15 -7.09
CA GLU A 29 4.21 2.94 -5.95
C GLU A 29 3.04 3.22 -5.01
N ARG A 30 3.30 3.13 -3.71
CA ARG A 30 2.33 3.45 -2.67
C ARG A 30 2.89 4.57 -1.82
N PHE A 31 2.09 5.60 -1.62
CA PHE A 31 2.35 6.72 -0.72
C PHE A 31 1.40 6.66 0.49
N PHE A 32 1.81 7.31 1.58
CA PHE A 32 0.95 7.47 2.75
C PHE A 32 1.15 8.81 3.46
N ALA A 33 0.13 9.22 4.19
CA ALA A 33 0.18 10.32 5.15
C ALA A 33 -0.18 9.82 6.56
N THR A 34 0.27 10.56 7.56
CA THR A 34 -0.09 10.30 8.96
C THR A 34 -0.69 11.54 9.60
N ALA A 35 -1.38 11.38 10.71
CA ALA A 35 -1.96 12.49 11.46
C ALA A 35 -0.91 13.55 11.86
N THR A 36 0.36 13.18 12.04
CA THR A 36 1.46 14.10 12.40
C THR A 36 2.30 14.54 11.21
N LEU A 37 2.20 13.86 10.06
CA LEU A 37 2.90 14.18 8.82
C LEU A 37 1.87 14.20 7.67
N PRO A 38 1.07 15.28 7.58
CA PRO A 38 0.02 15.39 6.57
C PRO A 38 0.61 15.54 5.16
N GLY A 39 -0.18 15.14 4.16
CA GLY A 39 0.23 15.17 2.76
C GLY A 39 1.21 14.07 2.35
N PHE A 40 1.34 13.87 1.05
CA PHE A 40 2.25 12.86 0.49
C PHE A 40 3.67 13.42 0.31
N SER A 41 4.66 12.54 0.48
CA SER A 41 6.07 12.82 0.25
C SER A 41 6.74 11.59 -0.33
N GLY A 42 7.75 11.78 -1.19
CA GLY A 42 8.58 10.68 -1.70
C GLY A 42 9.36 9.95 -0.59
N ALA A 43 9.58 10.58 0.57
CA ALA A 43 10.16 9.90 1.73
C ALA A 43 9.16 8.96 2.44
N ARG A 44 7.87 9.03 2.10
CA ARG A 44 6.78 8.18 2.62
C ARG A 44 6.14 7.39 1.49
N SER A 45 6.99 6.75 0.70
CA SER A 45 6.58 5.83 -0.34
C SER A 45 7.33 4.51 -0.29
N THR A 46 6.72 3.49 -0.86
CA THR A 46 7.38 2.21 -1.15
C THR A 46 6.91 1.73 -2.50
N SER A 47 7.79 1.06 -3.24
CA SER A 47 7.46 0.48 -4.53
C SER A 47 7.52 -1.05 -4.53
N THR A 48 6.83 -1.64 -5.50
CA THR A 48 6.90 -3.06 -5.85
C THR A 48 6.72 -3.20 -7.37
N THR A 49 6.96 -4.39 -7.93
CA THR A 49 6.98 -4.59 -9.39
C THR A 49 5.91 -5.57 -9.83
N TYR A 50 5.14 -5.19 -10.85
CA TYR A 50 4.34 -6.12 -11.63
C TYR A 50 5.17 -6.66 -12.79
N THR A 51 5.25 -7.98 -12.92
CA THR A 51 6.21 -8.61 -13.84
C THR A 51 5.73 -8.72 -15.30
N GLY A 52 4.55 -8.16 -15.63
CA GLY A 52 3.98 -8.22 -16.98
C GLY A 52 3.02 -9.40 -17.14
N ASN A 53 2.92 -9.96 -18.34
CA ASN A 53 2.13 -11.16 -18.73
C ASN A 53 0.58 -11.02 -18.79
N GLY A 54 0.01 -9.88 -18.40
CA GLY A 54 -1.43 -9.61 -18.48
C GLY A 54 -2.31 -10.42 -17.51
N ALA A 55 -1.74 -11.28 -16.68
CA ALA A 55 -2.46 -12.06 -15.67
C ALA A 55 -2.46 -11.34 -14.31
N TYR A 56 -3.47 -11.62 -13.49
CA TYR A 56 -3.51 -11.06 -12.13
C TYR A 56 -2.36 -11.59 -11.27
N GLN A 57 -1.59 -10.68 -10.69
CA GLN A 57 -0.53 -10.94 -9.71
C GLN A 57 -0.89 -10.28 -8.39
N THR A 58 -0.53 -10.91 -7.28
CA THR A 58 -0.61 -10.29 -5.95
C THR A 58 0.74 -9.69 -5.60
N LEU A 59 0.79 -8.36 -5.57
CA LEU A 59 1.98 -7.60 -5.23
C LEU A 59 1.90 -7.19 -3.76
N THR A 60 3.03 -7.24 -3.06
CA THR A 60 3.09 -6.98 -1.62
C THR A 60 4.04 -5.83 -1.33
N PHE A 61 3.56 -4.86 -0.55
CA PHE A 61 4.37 -3.83 0.09
C PHE A 61 4.58 -4.22 1.56
N GLU A 62 5.83 -4.36 1.97
CA GLU A 62 6.20 -4.45 3.39
C GLU A 62 6.16 -3.04 3.99
N VAL A 63 5.25 -2.78 4.93
CA VAL A 63 5.01 -1.41 5.42
C VAL A 63 5.48 -1.22 6.86
N ALA A 64 5.46 -2.28 7.67
CA ALA A 64 5.84 -2.24 9.09
C ALA A 64 7.29 -1.80 9.36
N GLY A 65 8.19 -1.98 8.38
CA GLY A 65 9.61 -1.60 8.50
C GLY A 65 9.92 -0.16 8.08
N HIS A 66 8.94 0.60 7.59
CA HIS A 66 9.16 1.97 7.17
C HIS A 66 9.17 2.90 8.39
N VAL A 67 10.21 3.72 8.55
CA VAL A 67 10.41 4.58 9.73
C VAL A 67 9.21 5.49 10.03
N ASP A 68 8.61 6.07 8.97
CA ASP A 68 7.44 6.94 9.11
C ASP A 68 6.09 6.19 9.17
N TRP A 69 6.06 4.86 9.00
CA TRP A 69 4.82 4.06 9.13
C TRP A 69 4.48 3.85 10.61
N ALA A 70 4.10 4.95 11.25
CA ALA A 70 3.82 5.03 12.67
C ALA A 70 2.55 5.83 12.96
N GLY A 71 2.07 5.74 14.20
CA GLY A 71 0.90 6.50 14.64
C GLY A 71 -0.40 6.11 13.89
N THR A 72 -1.14 7.12 13.46
CA THR A 72 -2.39 6.95 12.70
C THR A 72 -2.13 7.30 11.24
N ILE A 73 -2.29 6.31 10.36
CA ILE A 73 -2.34 6.51 8.92
C ILE A 73 -3.68 7.14 8.61
N THR A 74 -3.67 8.23 7.84
CA THR A 74 -4.88 8.98 7.46
C THR A 74 -5.22 8.81 5.98
N ASP A 75 -4.20 8.63 5.15
CA ASP A 75 -4.34 8.58 3.71
C ASP A 75 -3.41 7.55 3.09
N LEU A 76 -3.92 6.88 2.06
CA LEU A 76 -3.15 6.03 1.16
C LEU A 76 -3.36 6.54 -0.26
N ARG A 77 -2.27 6.60 -1.03
CA ARG A 77 -2.32 6.79 -2.48
C ARG A 77 -1.59 5.63 -3.14
N LEU A 78 -2.18 5.10 -4.20
CA LEU A 78 -1.59 4.06 -5.02
C LEU A 78 -1.41 4.60 -6.44
N ASP A 79 -0.19 4.50 -6.94
CA ASP A 79 0.19 4.76 -8.31
C ASP A 79 0.37 3.40 -9.00
N PRO A 80 -0.65 2.93 -9.74
CA PRO A 80 -0.70 1.55 -10.21
C PRO A 80 0.25 1.27 -11.38
N VAL A 81 0.74 2.29 -12.07
CA VAL A 81 1.67 2.17 -13.20
C VAL A 81 2.58 3.40 -13.26
N SER A 82 3.81 3.25 -13.73
CA SER A 82 4.79 4.35 -13.86
C SER A 82 5.02 4.83 -15.30
N GLY A 83 4.17 4.44 -16.25
CA GLY A 83 4.36 4.71 -17.68
C GLY A 83 3.06 5.07 -18.40
N VAL A 84 3.19 5.75 -19.55
CA VAL A 84 2.07 6.19 -20.38
C VAL A 84 1.51 5.02 -21.19
N GLY A 85 0.19 4.93 -21.30
CA GLY A 85 -0.49 3.92 -22.13
C GLY A 85 -0.50 2.51 -21.53
N ILE A 86 -0.06 2.34 -20.28
CA ILE A 86 -0.17 1.07 -19.56
C ILE A 86 -1.58 0.97 -18.96
N GLN A 87 -2.39 0.06 -19.49
CA GLN A 87 -3.70 -0.24 -18.91
C GLN A 87 -3.51 -1.21 -17.74
N PHE A 88 -4.31 -1.03 -16.70
CA PHE A 88 -4.27 -1.85 -15.51
C PHE A 88 -5.69 -2.12 -15.01
N ASP A 89 -5.85 -3.24 -14.30
CA ASP A 89 -7.05 -3.55 -13.52
C ASP A 89 -6.63 -3.95 -12.11
N ILE A 90 -7.33 -3.42 -11.11
CA ILE A 90 -7.17 -3.81 -9.70
C ILE A 90 -8.40 -4.62 -9.32
N ASP A 91 -8.18 -5.85 -8.84
CA ASP A 91 -9.23 -6.68 -8.29
C ASP A 91 -9.49 -6.29 -6.82
N TRP A 92 -8.43 -6.28 -6.01
CA TRP A 92 -8.55 -5.87 -4.61
C TRP A 92 -7.27 -5.26 -4.06
N ILE A 93 -7.46 -4.49 -2.99
CA ILE A 93 -6.41 -4.00 -2.08
C ILE A 93 -6.76 -4.49 -0.68
N ARG A 94 -5.81 -5.12 0.01
CA ARG A 94 -6.01 -5.69 1.35
C ARG A 94 -4.83 -5.43 2.26
N VAL A 95 -5.12 -5.34 3.56
CA VAL A 95 -4.09 -5.32 4.60
C VAL A 95 -3.81 -6.75 5.05
N VAL A 96 -2.55 -7.05 5.33
CA VAL A 96 -2.16 -8.19 6.15
C VAL A 96 -1.92 -7.66 7.56
N PRO A 97 -2.68 -8.13 8.57
CA PRO A 97 -2.50 -7.70 9.94
C PRO A 97 -1.06 -7.95 10.41
N ALA A 98 -0.54 -7.05 11.24
CA ALA A 98 0.69 -7.35 11.97
C ALA A 98 0.45 -8.54 12.92
N PRO A 99 1.47 -9.41 13.15
CA PRO A 99 1.39 -10.41 14.21
C PRO A 99 0.93 -9.71 15.50
N THR A 100 -0.07 -10.28 16.17
CA THR A 100 -0.58 -9.70 17.40
C THR A 100 0.57 -9.63 18.40
N VAL A 101 1.03 -8.42 18.74
CA VAL A 101 1.72 -8.22 20.02
C VAL A 101 0.64 -8.47 21.06
N THR A 102 0.69 -9.64 21.69
CA THR A 102 -0.07 -9.89 22.92
C THR A 102 0.23 -8.73 23.85
N ARG A 103 -0.81 -8.00 24.24
CA ARG A 103 -0.68 -7.07 25.35
C ARG A 103 -0.64 -7.93 26.60
N ASP A 104 0.54 -7.99 27.19
CA ASP A 104 0.70 -8.37 28.59
C ASP A 104 -0.06 -7.37 29.50
#